data_AF-A0A255ZLB4-F1
#
_entry.id   AF-A0A255ZLB4-F1
#
_cell.length_a   1.000
_cell.length_b   1.000
_cell.length_c   1.000
_cell.angle_alpha   90.00
_cell.angle_beta   90.00
_cell.angle_gamma   90.00
#
_symmetry.space_group_name_H-M   'P 1'
#
loop_
_entity.id
_entity.type
_entity.pdbx_description
1 polymer ?
#
loop_
_entity_poly.entity_id
_entity_poly.type
_entity_poly.pdbx_seq_one_letter_code
_entity_poly.pdbx_strand_id
1 'polypeptide(L)'
;MKIALALGTATLALLWTGFIALSAALADWLAGQGGQLQGGLQALAQWPLPPWIALWTDPAAAEAIRATIVWSVEMLAAVMPWITPLLDWVAPLLWVVWAFGMVGLVVLAAVGLLLMGRMRKRRQFVAAR
;
A
#
# COMPACT_ATOMS: atom_id res chain seq x y z
N MET A 1 21.26 27.38 -2.52
CA MET A 1 20.90 26.58 -1.33
C MET A 1 19.41 26.51 -1.08
N LYS A 2 18.68 27.63 -0.93
CA LYS A 2 17.21 27.62 -0.73
C LYS A 2 16.45 26.87 -1.84
N ILE A 3 16.82 27.09 -3.10
CA ILE A 3 16.21 26.40 -4.25
C ILE A 3 16.46 24.90 -4.17
N ALA A 4 17.67 24.45 -3.84
CA ALA A 4 17.99 23.02 -3.71
C ALA A 4 17.17 22.33 -2.59
N LEU A 5 16.98 23.01 -1.45
CA LEU A 5 16.15 22.50 -0.35
C LEU A 5 14.67 22.44 -0.73
N ALA A 6 14.17 23.46 -1.43
CA ALA A 6 12.80 23.45 -1.96
C ALA A 6 12.60 22.36 -3.01
N LEU A 7 13.55 22.19 -3.94
CA LEU A 7 13.51 21.16 -4.98
C LEU A 7 13.53 19.76 -4.36
N GLY A 8 14.45 19.51 -3.41
CA GLY A 8 14.55 18.22 -2.74
C GLY A 8 13.28 17.87 -1.95
N THR A 9 12.70 18.85 -1.25
CA THR A 9 11.43 18.62 -0.54
C THR A 9 10.28 18.39 -1.52
N ALA A 10 10.23 19.13 -2.64
CA ALA A 10 9.20 18.95 -3.66
C ALA A 10 9.28 17.57 -4.32
N THR A 11 10.49 17.10 -4.66
CA THR A 11 10.69 15.74 -5.20
C THR A 11 10.27 14.67 -4.20
N LEU A 12 10.64 14.82 -2.92
CA LEU A 12 10.24 13.89 -1.87
C LEU A 12 8.72 13.89 -1.67
N ALA A 13 8.08 15.06 -1.72
CA ALA A 13 6.62 15.21 -1.63
C ALA A 13 5.90 14.56 -2.82
N LEU A 14 6.44 14.68 -4.03
CA LEU A 14 5.92 14.00 -5.21
C LEU A 14 6.04 12.48 -5.10
N LEU A 15 7.20 11.97 -4.67
CA LEU A 15 7.39 10.53 -4.45
C LEU A 15 6.46 10.00 -3.36
N TRP A 16 6.32 10.71 -2.25
CA TRP A 16 5.39 10.37 -1.17
C TRP A 16 3.93 10.32 -1.66
N THR A 17 3.52 11.34 -2.43
CA THR A 17 2.17 11.39 -2.99
C THR A 17 1.94 10.27 -3.99
N GLY A 18 2.89 10.04 -4.89
CA GLY A 18 2.80 8.96 -5.88
C GLY A 18 2.70 7.60 -5.21
N PHE A 19 3.49 7.35 -4.16
CA PHE A 19 3.44 6.10 -3.40
C PHE A 19 2.09 5.87 -2.74
N ILE A 20 1.54 6.89 -2.05
CA ILE A 20 0.22 6.78 -1.41
C ILE A 20 -0.88 6.60 -2.47
N ALA A 21 -0.85 7.41 -3.54
CA ALA A 21 -1.86 7.34 -4.59
C ALA A 21 -1.85 5.97 -5.29
N LEU A 22 -0.68 5.40 -5.57
CA LEU A 22 -0.56 4.07 -6.17
C LEU A 22 -1.11 2.98 -5.24
N SER A 23 -0.80 3.08 -3.94
CA SER A 23 -1.27 2.14 -2.92
C SER A 23 -2.79 2.23 -2.72
N ALA A 24 -3.35 3.44 -2.71
CA ALA A 24 -4.79 3.68 -2.60
C ALA A 24 -5.54 3.19 -3.86
N ALA A 25 -5.02 3.49 -5.05
CA ALA A 25 -5.60 3.00 -6.31
C ALA A 25 -5.58 1.47 -6.39
N LEU A 26 -4.52 0.82 -5.89
CA LEU A 26 -4.46 -0.64 -5.81
C LEU A 26 -5.50 -1.21 -4.83
N ALA A 27 -5.68 -0.56 -3.67
CA ALA A 27 -6.68 -0.96 -2.69
C ALA A 27 -8.12 -0.81 -3.24
N ASP A 28 -8.44 0.32 -3.86
CA ASP A 28 -9.74 0.55 -4.51
C ASP A 28 -9.99 -0.43 -5.65
N TRP A 29 -8.97 -0.72 -6.46
CA TRP A 29 -9.06 -1.71 -7.54
C TRP A 29 -9.36 -3.11 -7.00
N LEU A 30 -8.72 -3.51 -5.89
CA LEU A 30 -9.00 -4.79 -5.22
C LEU A 30 -10.40 -4.81 -4.58
N ALA A 31 -10.83 -3.71 -3.97
CA ALA A 31 -12.18 -3.60 -3.41
C ALA A 31 -13.26 -3.78 -4.49
N GLY A 32 -13.06 -3.16 -5.67
CA GLY A 32 -13.94 -3.31 -6.83
C GLY A 32 -14.01 -4.71 -7.44
N GLN A 33 -13.05 -5.60 -7.11
CA GLN A 33 -13.00 -6.99 -7.58
C GLN A 33 -13.77 -7.98 -6.68
N GLY A 34 -14.35 -7.52 -5.56
CA GLY A 34 -14.88 -8.38 -4.48
C GLY A 34 -15.83 -9.52 -4.91
N GLY A 35 -16.64 -9.31 -5.96
CA GLY A 35 -17.52 -10.36 -6.51
C GLY A 35 -16.79 -11.40 -7.39
N GLN A 36 -15.78 -10.98 -8.16
CA GLN A 36 -15.00 -11.88 -9.02
C GLN A 36 -14.02 -12.73 -8.20
N LEU A 37 -13.47 -12.18 -7.10
CA LEU A 37 -12.58 -12.89 -6.19
C LEU A 37 -13.29 -14.03 -5.47
N GLN A 38 -14.52 -13.82 -4.97
CA GLN A 38 -15.31 -14.90 -4.37
C GLN A 38 -15.67 -15.99 -5.38
N GLY A 39 -16.09 -15.61 -6.60
CA GLY A 39 -16.38 -16.57 -7.67
C GLY A 39 -15.15 -17.38 -8.10
N GLY A 40 -13.98 -16.75 -8.19
CA GLY A 40 -12.72 -17.43 -8.51
C GLY A 40 -12.26 -18.40 -7.42
N LEU A 41 -12.44 -18.03 -6.15
CA LEU A 41 -12.16 -18.92 -5.01
C LEU A 41 -13.07 -20.15 -5.01
N GLN A 42 -14.37 -19.96 -5.26
CA GLN A 42 -15.30 -21.08 -5.39
C GLN A 42 -14.95 -21.99 -6.57
N ALA A 43 -14.54 -21.43 -7.72
CA ALA A 43 -14.09 -22.20 -8.87
C ALA A 43 -12.81 -23.01 -8.57
N LEU A 44 -11.88 -22.46 -7.78
CA LEU A 44 -10.68 -23.18 -7.33
C LEU A 44 -11.00 -24.32 -6.36
N ALA A 45 -11.95 -24.12 -5.43
CA ALA A 45 -12.40 -25.20 -4.53
C ALA A 45 -13.10 -26.34 -5.29
N GLN A 46 -13.77 -26.04 -6.40
CA GLN A 46 -14.43 -27.02 -7.25
C GLN A 46 -13.52 -27.63 -8.32
N TRP A 47 -12.25 -27.20 -8.40
CA TRP A 47 -11.33 -27.68 -9.42
C TRP A 47 -11.09 -29.19 -9.27
N PRO A 48 -11.43 -30.03 -10.27
CA PRO A 48 -11.23 -31.47 -10.20
C PRO A 48 -9.73 -31.81 -10.33
N LEU A 49 -9.23 -32.74 -9.50
CA LEU A 49 -7.82 -33.15 -9.60
C LEU A 49 -7.55 -33.76 -10.99
N PRO A 50 -6.57 -33.23 -11.75
CA PRO A 50 -6.21 -33.80 -13.02
C PRO A 50 -5.74 -35.26 -12.89
N PRO A 51 -6.11 -36.15 -13.83
CA PRO A 51 -5.77 -37.57 -13.76
C PRO A 51 -4.26 -37.84 -13.86
N TRP A 52 -3.48 -36.90 -14.41
CA TRP A 52 -2.03 -37.01 -14.40
C TRP A 52 -1.43 -36.89 -12.99
N ILE A 53 -2.10 -36.25 -12.03
CA ILE A 53 -1.60 -36.18 -10.63
C ILE A 53 -1.68 -37.55 -9.95
N ALA A 54 -2.69 -38.34 -10.29
CA ALA A 54 -2.87 -39.70 -9.78
C ALA A 54 -1.78 -40.68 -10.25
N LEU A 55 -1.06 -40.36 -11.33
CA LEU A 55 0.09 -41.16 -11.80
C LEU A 55 1.34 -41.01 -10.92
N TRP A 56 1.44 -39.92 -10.15
CA TRP A 56 2.62 -39.60 -9.32
C TRP A 56 2.32 -39.55 -7.82
N THR A 57 1.06 -39.69 -7.43
CA THR A 57 0.60 -39.42 -6.06
C THR A 57 -0.31 -40.55 -5.58
N ASP A 58 -0.05 -41.07 -4.38
CA ASP A 58 -0.95 -42.00 -3.69
C ASP A 58 -2.36 -41.37 -3.53
N PRO A 59 -3.46 -42.09 -3.79
CA PRO A 59 -4.82 -41.62 -3.55
C PRO A 59 -5.02 -40.94 -2.18
N ALA A 60 -4.38 -41.44 -1.12
CA ALA A 60 -4.48 -40.85 0.21
C ALA A 60 -3.77 -39.48 0.30
N ALA A 61 -2.63 -39.32 -0.38
CA ALA A 61 -1.90 -38.05 -0.43
C ALA A 61 -2.60 -37.02 -1.32
N ALA A 62 -3.20 -37.45 -2.43
CA ALA A 62 -3.97 -36.59 -3.32
C ALA A 62 -5.21 -36.00 -2.61
N GLU A 63 -5.93 -36.81 -1.84
CA GLU A 63 -7.08 -36.34 -1.07
C GLU A 63 -6.66 -35.39 0.07
N ALA A 64 -5.53 -35.67 0.75
CA ALA A 64 -4.98 -34.79 1.77
C ALA A 64 -4.60 -33.40 1.22
N ILE A 65 -4.00 -33.35 0.03
CA ILE A 65 -3.67 -32.10 -0.67
C ILE A 65 -4.95 -31.35 -1.02
N ARG A 66 -5.94 -32.05 -1.58
CA ARG A 66 -7.24 -31.47 -1.92
C ARG A 66 -7.92 -30.88 -0.68
N ALA A 67 -7.99 -31.63 0.41
CA ALA A 67 -8.57 -31.19 1.67
C ALA A 67 -7.86 -29.93 2.21
N THR A 68 -6.53 -29.86 2.08
CA THR A 68 -5.74 -28.69 2.50
C THR A 68 -6.04 -27.45 1.64
N ILE A 69 -6.18 -27.63 0.33
CA ILE A 69 -6.56 -26.56 -0.61
C ILE A 69 -7.96 -26.05 -0.30
N VAL A 70 -8.93 -26.97 -0.16
CA VAL A 70 -10.31 -26.62 0.19
C VAL A 70 -10.38 -25.91 1.52
N TRP A 71 -9.71 -26.43 2.55
CA TRP A 71 -9.62 -25.77 3.86
C TRP A 71 -9.03 -24.36 3.77
N SER A 72 -7.99 -24.16 2.96
CA SER A 72 -7.39 -22.84 2.75
C SER A 72 -8.36 -21.87 2.07
N VAL A 73 -9.10 -22.35 1.07
CA VAL A 73 -10.12 -21.56 0.36
C VAL A 73 -11.30 -21.23 1.27
N GLU A 74 -11.76 -22.18 2.08
CA GLU A 74 -12.84 -21.97 3.05
C GLU A 74 -12.43 -20.98 4.14
N MET A 75 -11.22 -21.09 4.67
CA MET A 75 -10.66 -20.10 5.59
C MET A 75 -10.62 -18.72 4.93
N LEU A 76 -10.13 -18.62 3.70
CA LEU A 76 -10.07 -17.34 3.00
C LEU A 76 -11.47 -16.79 2.72
N ALA A 77 -12.43 -17.64 2.34
CA ALA A 77 -13.83 -17.27 2.12
C ALA A 77 -14.53 -16.83 3.41
N ALA A 78 -14.20 -17.42 4.56
CA ALA A 78 -14.74 -17.04 5.86
C ALA A 78 -14.27 -15.64 6.31
N VAL A 79 -13.04 -15.27 5.97
CA VAL A 79 -12.49 -13.92 6.27
C VAL A 79 -12.83 -12.91 5.17
N MET A 80 -13.18 -13.37 3.96
CA MET A 80 -13.52 -12.50 2.82
C MET A 80 -14.60 -11.43 3.09
N PRO A 81 -15.73 -11.72 3.78
CA PRO A 81 -16.71 -10.68 4.12
C PRO A 81 -16.18 -9.60 5.06
N TRP A 82 -15.06 -9.83 5.74
CA TRP A 82 -14.37 -8.82 6.54
C TRP A 82 -13.33 -8.06 5.71
N ILE A 83 -12.70 -8.73 4.73
CA ILE A 83 -11.69 -8.13 3.84
C ILE A 83 -12.28 -7.03 2.97
N THR A 84 -13.46 -7.21 2.39
CA THR A 84 -14.09 -6.20 1.53
C THR A 84 -14.31 -4.86 2.26
N PRO A 85 -14.98 -4.81 3.42
CA PRO A 85 -15.10 -3.57 4.19
C PRO A 85 -13.75 -3.06 4.71
N LEU A 86 -12.77 -3.92 5.02
CA LEU A 86 -11.43 -3.46 5.38
C LEU A 86 -10.76 -2.72 4.21
N LEU A 87 -10.83 -3.25 3.00
CA LEU A 87 -10.25 -2.64 1.79
C LEU A 87 -10.88 -1.28 1.48
N ASP A 88 -12.19 -1.13 1.69
CA ASP A 88 -12.89 0.16 1.55
C ASP A 88 -12.33 1.24 2.50
N TRP A 89 -11.83 0.85 3.68
CA TRP A 89 -11.22 1.78 4.64
C TRP A 89 -9.73 2.02 4.41
N VAL A 90 -9.04 1.16 3.65
CA VAL A 90 -7.61 1.29 3.38
C VAL A 90 -7.30 2.58 2.62
N ALA A 91 -8.04 2.88 1.55
CA ALA A 91 -7.80 4.10 0.77
C ALA A 91 -8.00 5.40 1.58
N PRO A 92 -9.11 5.58 2.34
CA PRO A 92 -9.27 6.71 3.26
C PRO A 92 -8.15 6.82 4.30
N LEU A 93 -7.73 5.71 4.91
CA LEU A 93 -6.65 5.69 5.90
C LEU A 93 -5.31 6.11 5.29
N LEU A 94 -5.02 5.66 4.07
CA LEU A 94 -3.83 6.05 3.32
C LEU A 94 -3.81 7.57 3.05
N TRP A 95 -4.96 8.17 2.71
CA TRP A 95 -5.07 9.62 2.57
C TRP A 95 -4.85 10.39 3.87
N VAL A 96 -5.30 9.84 5.00
CA VAL A 96 -5.00 10.41 6.33
C VAL A 96 -3.49 10.36 6.60
N VAL A 97 -2.84 9.23 6.36
CA VAL A 97 -1.38 9.07 6.50
C VAL A 97 -0.63 10.04 5.57
N TRP A 98 -1.11 10.20 4.34
CA TRP A 98 -0.55 11.18 3.40
C TRP A 98 -0.62 12.60 3.95
N ALA A 99 -1.76 13.01 4.50
CA ALA A 99 -1.94 14.35 5.05
C ALA A 99 -0.94 14.62 6.18
N PHE A 100 -0.74 13.67 7.10
CA PHE A 100 0.27 13.78 8.15
C PHE A 100 1.69 13.89 7.57
N GLY A 101 2.04 13.06 6.58
CA GLY A 101 3.34 13.12 5.91
C GLY A 101 3.57 14.47 5.22
N MET A 102 2.57 14.99 4.52
CA MET A 102 2.63 16.30 3.86
C MET A 102 2.79 17.46 4.83
N VAL A 103 2.02 17.47 5.92
CA VAL A 103 2.15 18.48 6.97
C VAL A 103 3.58 18.47 7.53
N GLY A 104 4.12 17.28 7.81
CA GLY A 104 5.50 17.13 8.28
C GLY A 104 6.53 17.71 7.29
N LEU A 105 6.41 17.38 6.00
CA LEU A 105 7.31 17.89 4.96
C LEU A 105 7.23 19.41 4.81
N VAL A 106 6.03 19.99 4.84
CA VAL A 106 5.82 21.44 4.75
C VAL A 106 6.42 22.15 5.97
N VAL A 107 6.20 21.62 7.18
CA VAL A 107 6.78 22.18 8.41
C VAL A 107 8.31 22.15 8.34
N LEU A 108 8.90 21.03 7.93
CA LEU A 108 10.35 20.89 7.78
C LEU A 108 10.92 21.89 6.76
N ALA A 109 10.27 22.03 5.59
CA ALA A 109 10.68 23.01 4.59
C ALA A 109 10.58 24.45 5.11
N ALA A 110 9.48 24.79 5.78
CA ALA A 110 9.27 26.12 6.34
C ALA A 110 10.36 26.45 7.38
N VAL A 111 10.63 25.54 8.31
CA VAL A 111 11.68 25.71 9.33
C VAL A 111 13.06 25.87 8.67
N GLY A 112 13.39 25.02 7.69
CA GLY A 112 14.66 25.09 6.96
C GLY A 112 14.85 26.43 6.23
N LEU A 113 13.80 26.93 5.57
CA LEU A 113 13.82 28.21 4.87
C LEU A 113 13.92 29.41 5.83
N LEU A 114 13.23 29.35 6.98
CA LEU A 114 13.27 30.38 8.02
C LEU A 114 14.66 30.48 8.67
N LEU A 115 15.27 29.34 9.02
CA LEU A 115 16.62 29.29 9.59
C LEU A 115 17.67 29.84 8.62
N MET A 116 17.61 29.46 7.34
CA MET A 116 18.49 30.05 6.31
C MET A 116 18.26 31.55 6.13
N GLY A 117 17.01 32.03 6.26
CA GLY A 117 16.69 33.45 6.24
C GLY A 117 17.35 34.22 7.40
N ARG A 118 17.28 33.66 8.62
CA ARG A 118 17.91 34.25 9.82
C ARG A 118 19.43 34.28 9.75
N MET A 119 20.06 33.21 9.27
CA MET A 119 21.53 33.14 9.12
C MET A 119 22.07 34.14 8.09
N ARG A 120 21.34 34.36 6.99
CA ARG A 120 21.75 35.34 5.96
C ARG A 120 21.70 36.78 6.49
N LYS A 121 20.63 37.15 7.22
CA LYS A 121 20.52 38.49 7.86
C LYS A 121 21.65 38.74 8.86
N ARG A 122 22.00 37.72 9.69
CA ARG A 122 23.11 37.84 10.65
C ARG A 122 24.46 38.07 9.97
N ARG A 123 24.77 37.37 8.87
CA ARG A 123 26.03 37.57 8.14
C ARG A 123 26.17 38.98 7.55
N GLN A 124 25.08 39.56 7.03
CA GLN A 124 25.11 40.91 6.47
C GLN A 124 25.36 41.98 7.54
N PHE A 125 24.83 41.80 8.75
CA PHE A 125 25.09 42.72 9.88
C PHE A 125 26.53 42.67 10.39
N VAL A 126 27.18 41.51 10.36
CA VAL A 126 28.58 41.35 10.80
C VAL A 126 29.56 41.87 9.76
N ALA A 127 29.27 41.73 8.46
CA ALA A 127 30.14 42.22 7.38
C ALA A 127 30.04 43.74 7.13
N ALA A 128 29.04 44.42 7.71
CA ALA A 128 28.84 45.86 7.60
C ALA A 128 29.37 46.66 8.82
N ARG A 129 29.97 45.96 9.80
CA ARG A 129 30.73 46.54 10.91
C ARG A 129 32.22 46.34 10.67
#